data_AF-A0A1E9IJI9-F1
#
_entry.id   AF-A0A1E9IJI9-F1
#
_cell.length_a   1.000
_cell.length_b   1.000
_cell.length_c   1.000
_cell.angle_alpha   90.00
_cell.angle_beta   90.00
_cell.angle_gamma   90.00
#
_symmetry.space_group_name_H-M   'P 1'
#
loop_
_entity.id
_entity.type
_entity.pdbx_description
1 polymer ?
#
loop_
_entity_poly.entity_id
_entity_poly.type
_entity_poly.pdbx_seq_one_letter_code
_entity_poly.pdbx_strand_id
1 'polypeptide(L)'
;MKKIIFLLIISMYSLIFANDKYDILEDRIENNLKYSFKTLNDGKTKLKVKEYDIDISENYVNLKTEINSVSKNFNFDEAFIPVMEEIKKEIKSNPEINIIVELEKMIGADEIIYNKTF
;
A
#
# COMPACT_ATOMS: atom_id res chain seq x y z
N MET A 1 -36.72 18.65 -26.32
CA MET A 1 -36.60 17.98 -25.01
C MET A 1 -35.79 16.68 -25.01
N LYS A 2 -35.69 15.94 -26.14
CA LYS A 2 -34.92 14.67 -26.18
C LYS A 2 -33.38 14.81 -26.10
N LYS A 3 -32.83 16.00 -26.36
CA LYS A 3 -31.37 16.25 -26.37
C LYS A 3 -30.74 16.43 -24.97
N ILE A 4 -31.54 16.79 -23.96
CA ILE A 4 -31.06 17.00 -22.58
C ILE A 4 -30.86 15.66 -21.86
N ILE A 5 -31.73 14.69 -22.13
CA ILE A 5 -31.66 13.34 -21.54
C ILE A 5 -30.35 12.63 -21.93
N PHE A 6 -29.88 12.83 -23.16
CA PHE A 6 -28.62 12.23 -23.62
C PHE A 6 -27.39 12.80 -22.90
N LEU A 7 -27.42 14.07 -22.50
CA LEU A 7 -26.34 14.73 -21.77
C LEU A 7 -26.24 14.23 -20.31
N LEU A 8 -27.39 13.98 -19.67
CA LEU A 8 -27.45 13.41 -18.32
C LEU A 8 -26.91 11.98 -18.28
N ILE A 9 -27.24 11.16 -19.29
CA ILE A 9 -26.76 9.77 -19.37
C ILE A 9 -25.24 9.71 -19.48
N ILE A 10 -24.61 10.58 -20.29
CA ILE A 10 -23.14 10.62 -20.44
C ILE A 10 -22.47 11.07 -19.13
N SER A 11 -23.07 12.02 -18.38
CA SER A 11 -22.52 12.47 -17.09
C SER A 11 -22.60 11.42 -15.97
N MET A 12 -23.51 10.45 -16.07
CA MET A 12 -23.60 9.36 -15.08
C MET A 12 -22.52 8.28 -15.32
N TYR A 13 -22.10 8.06 -16.57
CA TYR A 13 -21.04 7.10 -16.90
C TYR A 13 -19.64 7.54 -16.42
N SER A 14 -19.38 8.85 -16.27
CA SER A 14 -18.09 9.33 -15.74
C SER A 14 -17.89 9.09 -14.24
N LEU A 15 -18.97 8.83 -13.48
CA LEU A 15 -18.89 8.60 -12.02
C LEU A 15 -18.44 7.18 -11.67
N ILE A 16 -18.45 6.25 -12.62
CA ILE A 16 -18.09 4.84 -12.39
C ILE A 16 -16.56 4.68 -12.23
N PHE A 17 -15.77 5.57 -12.82
CA PHE A 17 -14.30 5.50 -12.83
C PHE A 17 -13.61 6.06 -11.57
N ALA A 18 -14.37 6.57 -10.60
CA ALA A 18 -13.79 7.15 -9.39
C ALA A 18 -13.33 6.09 -8.38
N ASN A 19 -13.95 4.90 -8.38
CA ASN A 19 -13.61 3.82 -7.46
C ASN A 19 -12.39 3.02 -7.93
N ASP A 20 -12.27 2.76 -9.23
CA ASP A 20 -11.16 1.97 -9.82
C ASP A 20 -9.76 2.58 -9.68
N LYS A 21 -9.66 3.89 -9.40
CA LYS A 21 -8.35 4.58 -9.37
C LYS A 21 -7.47 4.05 -8.24
N TYR A 22 -8.06 3.78 -7.07
CA TYR A 22 -7.32 3.34 -5.90
C TYR A 22 -7.04 1.83 -5.94
N ASP A 23 -7.94 1.04 -6.51
CA ASP A 23 -7.72 -0.40 -6.73
C ASP A 23 -6.46 -0.67 -7.56
N ILE A 24 -6.25 0.07 -8.66
CA ILE A 24 -5.03 -0.06 -9.50
C ILE A 24 -3.76 0.37 -8.75
N LEU A 25 -3.88 1.37 -7.87
CA LEU A 25 -2.76 1.86 -7.07
C LEU A 25 -2.39 0.84 -5.99
N GLU A 26 -3.39 0.29 -5.30
CA GLU A 26 -3.24 -0.77 -4.31
C GLU A 26 -2.52 -1.99 -4.91
N ASP A 27 -3.00 -2.52 -6.03
CA ASP A 27 -2.38 -3.64 -6.76
C ASP A 27 -0.89 -3.38 -7.06
N ARG A 28 -0.56 -2.13 -7.43
CA ARG A 28 0.80 -1.76 -7.78
C ARG A 28 1.71 -1.65 -6.55
N ILE A 29 1.20 -1.04 -5.47
CA ILE A 29 1.90 -0.95 -4.19
C ILE A 29 2.18 -2.35 -3.66
N GLU A 30 1.19 -3.25 -3.67
CA GLU A 30 1.37 -4.63 -3.28
C GLU A 30 2.48 -5.31 -4.08
N ASN A 31 2.47 -5.16 -5.40
CA ASN A 31 3.47 -5.78 -6.27
C ASN A 31 4.88 -5.25 -6.01
N ASN A 32 5.02 -3.93 -5.79
CA ASN A 32 6.30 -3.31 -5.45
C ASN A 32 6.81 -3.80 -4.10
N LEU A 33 5.96 -3.88 -3.08
CA LEU A 33 6.36 -4.47 -1.80
C LEU A 33 6.74 -5.95 -1.94
N LYS A 34 5.95 -6.74 -2.66
CA LYS A 34 6.26 -8.16 -2.95
C LYS A 34 7.62 -8.30 -3.61
N TYR A 35 8.02 -7.36 -4.46
CA TYR A 35 9.33 -7.36 -5.09
C TYR A 35 10.44 -6.92 -4.13
N SER A 36 10.27 -5.78 -3.46
CA SER A 36 11.25 -5.24 -2.50
C SER A 36 11.56 -6.25 -1.40
N PHE A 37 10.55 -6.88 -0.80
CA PHE A 37 10.77 -7.86 0.27
C PHE A 37 11.45 -9.15 -0.19
N LYS A 38 11.31 -9.56 -1.47
CA LYS A 38 12.04 -10.73 -2.01
C LYS A 38 13.56 -10.52 -2.07
N THR A 39 14.01 -9.28 -2.21
CA THR A 39 15.43 -8.94 -2.28
C THR A 39 16.03 -8.65 -0.91
N LEU A 40 15.18 -8.45 0.11
CA LEU A 40 15.60 -8.17 1.47
C LEU A 40 15.87 -9.46 2.28
N ASN A 41 16.81 -9.36 3.20
CA ASN A 41 17.11 -10.39 4.19
C ASN A 41 17.24 -9.76 5.57
N ASP A 42 17.00 -10.56 6.60
CA ASP A 42 17.13 -10.15 8.00
C ASP A 42 18.47 -10.57 8.63
N GLY A 43 19.46 -10.87 7.77
CA GLY A 43 20.75 -11.47 8.13
C GLY A 43 20.72 -12.99 8.33
N LYS A 44 19.55 -13.64 8.38
CA LYS A 44 19.42 -15.10 8.57
C LYS A 44 18.57 -15.78 7.52
N THR A 45 17.52 -15.09 7.07
CA THR A 45 16.47 -15.61 6.19
C THR A 45 16.10 -14.56 5.15
N LYS A 46 15.59 -15.02 4.01
CA LYS A 46 14.94 -14.13 3.05
C LYS A 46 13.58 -13.73 3.59
N LEU A 47 13.30 -12.44 3.54
CA LEU A 47 12.00 -11.94 3.93
C LEU A 47 10.96 -12.33 2.87
N LYS A 48 9.75 -12.59 3.36
CA LYS A 48 8.54 -12.73 2.56
C LYS A 48 7.45 -11.99 3.30
N VAL A 49 6.62 -11.33 2.52
CA VAL A 49 5.37 -10.81 3.05
C VAL A 49 4.31 -11.89 2.92
N LYS A 50 3.54 -12.02 3.99
CA LYS A 50 2.41 -12.94 4.07
C LYS A 50 1.11 -12.22 3.74
N GLU A 51 0.91 -11.05 4.35
CA GLU A 51 -0.29 -10.23 4.18
C GLU A 51 0.04 -8.76 4.00
N TYR A 52 -0.83 -8.09 3.23
CA TYR A 52 -0.85 -6.66 3.00
C TYR A 52 -2.27 -6.18 3.25
N ASP A 53 -2.37 -4.99 3.82
CA ASP A 53 -3.63 -4.27 3.97
C ASP A 53 -3.33 -2.79 3.68
N ILE A 54 -4.02 -2.23 2.69
CA ILE A 54 -3.75 -0.89 2.17
C ILE A 54 -5.04 -0.08 2.13
N ASP A 55 -5.18 0.85 3.06
CA ASP A 55 -6.27 1.83 3.02
C ASP A 55 -5.79 3.09 2.32
N ILE A 56 -6.42 3.42 1.19
CA ILE A 56 -6.10 4.64 0.44
C ILE A 56 -7.27 5.61 0.48
N SER A 57 -6.98 6.85 0.88
CA SER A 57 -7.89 7.99 0.77
C SER A 57 -7.18 9.17 0.10
N GLU A 58 -7.92 10.24 -0.18
CA GLU A 58 -7.35 11.41 -0.86
C GLU A 58 -6.14 12.00 -0.14
N ASN A 59 -6.10 12.02 1.19
CA ASN A 59 -5.05 12.72 1.96
C ASN A 59 -4.30 11.80 2.93
N TYR A 60 -4.60 10.51 2.91
CA TYR A 60 -4.05 9.57 3.87
C TYR A 60 -3.92 8.19 3.23
N VAL A 61 -2.79 7.54 3.49
CA VAL A 61 -2.55 6.14 3.14
C VAL A 61 -2.09 5.39 4.38
N ASN A 62 -2.77 4.30 4.70
CA ASN A 62 -2.34 3.35 5.71
C ASN A 62 -1.85 2.08 5.01
N LEU A 63 -0.58 1.77 5.17
CA LEU A 63 0.02 0.54 4.68
C LEU A 63 0.39 -0.34 5.87
N LYS A 64 -0.28 -1.48 5.99
CA LYS A 64 0.05 -2.51 6.96
C LYS A 64 0.59 -3.75 6.24
N THR A 65 1.69 -4.31 6.74
CA THR A 65 2.27 -5.54 6.17
C THR A 65 2.76 -6.50 7.24
N GLU A 66 2.49 -7.80 7.05
CA GLU A 66 2.94 -8.88 7.94
C GLU A 66 4.07 -9.67 7.27
N ILE A 67 5.22 -9.78 7.95
CA ILE A 67 6.41 -10.43 7.39
C ILE A 67 6.88 -11.62 8.23
N ASN A 68 7.43 -12.62 7.54
CA ASN A 68 8.02 -13.80 8.16
C ASN A 68 9.52 -13.58 8.47
N SER A 69 9.83 -12.65 9.35
CA SER A 69 11.22 -12.42 9.77
C SER A 69 11.55 -13.17 11.07
N VAL A 70 12.81 -13.55 11.26
CA VAL A 70 13.32 -14.05 12.54
C VAL A 70 14.12 -12.99 13.30
N SER A 71 14.27 -11.80 12.70
CA SER A 71 14.96 -10.65 13.28
C SER A 71 14.33 -9.31 12.85
N LYS A 72 14.59 -8.24 13.61
CA LYS A 72 14.15 -6.87 13.26
C LYS A 72 15.12 -6.15 12.32
N ASN A 73 16.20 -6.82 11.89
CA ASN A 73 17.30 -6.19 11.19
C ASN A 73 17.14 -6.30 9.68
N PHE A 74 16.29 -5.47 9.10
CA PHE A 74 16.26 -5.26 7.66
C PHE A 74 16.16 -3.78 7.31
N ASN A 75 16.48 -3.47 6.06
CA ASN A 75 16.51 -2.11 5.57
C ASN A 75 15.09 -1.63 5.22
N PHE A 76 14.44 -0.95 6.17
CA PHE A 76 13.10 -0.39 5.98
C PHE A 76 13.04 0.64 4.85
N ASP A 77 14.06 1.49 4.74
CA ASP A 77 14.10 2.53 3.70
C ASP A 77 14.14 1.90 2.30
N GLU A 78 14.92 0.85 2.11
CA GLU A 78 14.95 0.10 0.85
C GLU A 78 13.63 -0.61 0.53
N ALA A 79 12.90 -1.06 1.56
CA ALA A 79 11.59 -1.68 1.39
C ALA A 79 10.51 -0.66 0.97
N PHE A 80 10.49 0.51 1.62
CA PHE A 80 9.31 1.39 1.64
C PHE A 80 9.49 2.73 0.91
N ILE A 81 10.72 3.23 0.69
CA ILE A 81 10.92 4.46 -0.10
C ILE A 81 10.30 4.35 -1.52
N PRO A 82 10.50 3.26 -2.29
CA PRO A 82 9.90 3.16 -3.62
C PRO A 82 8.37 3.24 -3.60
N VAL A 83 7.76 2.65 -2.57
CA VAL A 83 6.31 2.61 -2.36
C VAL A 83 5.79 4.00 -1.99
N MET A 84 6.47 4.70 -1.09
CA MET A 84 6.11 6.07 -0.71
C MET A 84 6.20 7.04 -1.88
N GLU A 85 7.24 6.95 -2.70
CA GLU A 85 7.40 7.80 -3.88
C GLU A 85 6.31 7.53 -4.92
N GLU A 86 5.90 6.26 -5.08
CA GLU A 86 4.80 5.90 -5.96
C GLU A 86 3.45 6.44 -5.47
N ILE A 87 3.15 6.31 -4.18
CA ILE A 87 1.96 6.90 -3.56
C ILE A 87 1.91 8.41 -3.82
N LYS A 88 3.02 9.12 -3.55
CA LYS A 88 3.11 10.59 -3.75
C LYS A 88 2.95 11.00 -5.20
N LYS A 89 3.36 10.15 -6.15
CA LYS A 89 3.21 10.42 -7.59
C LYS A 89 1.75 10.31 -8.05
N GLU A 90 0.99 9.36 -7.52
CA GLU A 90 -0.38 9.05 -7.95
C GLU A 90 -1.44 9.85 -7.15
N ILE A 91 -1.11 10.23 -5.92
CA ILE A 91 -1.93 11.03 -5.02
C ILE A 91 -1.39 12.47 -4.92
N LYS A 92 -2.01 13.38 -5.67
CA LYS A 92 -1.54 14.77 -5.85
C LYS A 92 -1.59 15.65 -4.59
N SER A 93 -2.37 15.27 -3.59
CA SER A 93 -2.60 16.04 -2.37
C SER A 93 -1.42 16.01 -1.39
N ASN A 94 -0.36 15.24 -1.70
CA ASN A 94 0.72 14.91 -0.77
C ASN A 94 0.14 14.27 0.51
N PRO A 95 -0.36 13.03 0.40
CA PRO A 95 -1.03 12.35 1.50
C PRO A 95 -0.07 12.09 2.66
N GLU A 96 -0.61 12.05 3.87
CA GLU A 96 0.08 11.48 5.03
C GLU A 96 0.19 9.96 4.83
N ILE A 97 1.39 9.39 4.98
CA ILE A 97 1.62 7.96 4.74
C ILE A 97 2.01 7.30 6.05
N ASN A 98 1.14 6.44 6.57
CA ASN A 98 1.40 5.61 7.73
C ASN A 98 1.83 4.21 7.30
N ILE A 99 2.98 3.74 7.80
CA ILE A 99 3.52 2.41 7.49
C ILE A 99 3.67 1.62 8.78
N ILE A 100 2.99 0.48 8.85
CA ILE A 100 3.04 -0.47 9.96
C ILE A 100 3.59 -1.81 9.45
N VAL A 101 4.61 -2.33 10.11
CA VAL A 101 5.16 -3.66 9.84
C VAL A 101 5.01 -4.54 11.06
N GLU A 102 4.36 -5.67 10.88
CA GLU A 102 4.16 -6.71 11.88
C GLU A 102 5.04 -7.93 11.57
N LEU A 103 5.61 -8.49 12.64
CA LEU A 103 6.36 -9.72 12.61
C LEU A 103 5.42 -10.87 12.95
N GLU A 104 5.26 -11.80 12.01
CA GLU A 104 4.51 -13.03 12.23
C GLU A 104 5.14 -13.84 13.37
N LYS A 105 4.33 -14.25 14.35
CA LYS A 105 4.77 -15.20 15.37
C LYS A 105 4.12 -16.56 15.17
N MET A 106 4.92 -17.63 15.25
CA MET A 106 4.39 -18.99 15.26
C MET A 106 3.43 -19.25 16.45
N ILE A 107 3.65 -18.55 17.57
CA ILE A 107 2.83 -18.67 18.78
C ILE A 107 2.68 -17.27 19.40
N GLY A 108 1.43 -16.87 19.67
CA GLY A 108 1.09 -15.57 20.26
C GLY A 108 0.63 -14.55 19.22
N ALA A 109 0.39 -13.32 19.66
CA ALA A 109 0.01 -12.22 18.78
C ALA A 109 1.23 -11.69 18.02
N ASP A 110 0.99 -11.22 16.80
CA ASP A 110 2.01 -10.58 15.97
C ASP A 110 2.59 -9.34 16.66
N GLU A 111 3.84 -9.03 16.32
CA GLU A 111 4.56 -7.93 16.95
C GLU A 111 4.79 -6.81 15.97
N ILE A 112 4.30 -5.60 16.28
CA ILE A 112 4.64 -4.41 15.51
C ILE A 112 6.13 -4.11 15.72
N ILE A 113 6.90 -4.20 14.65
CA ILE A 113 8.34 -3.93 14.63
C ILE A 113 8.68 -2.58 14.00
N TYR A 114 7.74 -1.98 13.30
CA TYR A 114 7.87 -0.67 12.70
C TYR A 114 6.51 0.00 12.62
N ASN A 115 6.47 1.28 12.99
CA ASN A 115 5.30 2.13 12.85
C ASN A 115 5.80 3.57 12.66
N LYS A 116 5.63 4.11 11.46
CA LYS A 116 6.09 5.47 11.15
C LYS A 116 5.14 6.15 10.17
N THR A 117 4.91 7.43 10.44
CA THR A 117 4.13 8.33 9.60
C THR A 117 5.06 9.34 8.91
N PHE A 118 4.76 9.67 7.66
CA PHE A 118 5.55 10.56 6.80
C PHE A 118 4.70 11.62 6.12
#